data_AF-V9GXN3-F1
#
_entry.id   AF-V9GXN3-F1
#
_cell.length_a   1.000
_cell.length_b   1.000
_cell.length_c   1.000
_cell.angle_alpha   90.00
_cell.angle_beta   90.00
_cell.angle_gamma   90.00
#
_symmetry.space_group_name_H-M   'P 1'
#
loop_
_entity.id
_entity.type
_entity.pdbx_description
1 polymer ?
#
loop_
_entity_poly.entity_id
_entity_poly.type
_entity_poly.pdbx_seq_one_letter_code
_entity_poly.pdbx_strand_id
1 'polypeptide(L)' 'MLGVQAQKPPPGQWTTPPFDPRFPNQNQTRNCYQNFLDYHRCVKTMNRRGKSTQPCAALE' A
#
# COMPACT_ATOMS: atom_id res chain seq x y z
N MET A 1 12.47 18.35 -16.72
CA MET A 1 12.57 16.94 -16.28
C MET A 1 12.85 16.90 -14.76
N LEU A 2 12.01 17.55 -13.94
CA LEU A 2 12.28 17.62 -12.49
C LEU A 2 11.91 16.30 -11.82
N GLY A 3 12.87 15.75 -11.06
CA GLY A 3 12.83 14.43 -10.46
C GLY A 3 11.63 14.23 -9.53
N VAL A 4 10.84 13.21 -9.82
CA VAL A 4 9.80 12.69 -8.93
C VAL A 4 10.50 11.89 -7.83
N GLN A 5 11.10 12.59 -6.87
CA GLN A 5 11.29 12.00 -5.55
C GLN A 5 9.93 12.08 -4.88
N ALA A 6 9.15 10.99 -4.98
CA ALA A 6 7.95 10.81 -4.19
C ALA A 6 8.34 10.90 -2.71
N GLN A 7 8.14 12.07 -2.11
CA GLN A 7 8.37 12.27 -0.68
C GLN A 7 7.41 11.33 0.03
N LYS A 8 7.96 10.41 0.84
CA LYS A 8 7.19 9.45 1.62
C LYS A 8 6.62 10.18 2.85
N PRO A 9 5.32 10.54 2.91
CA PRO A 9 4.69 11.05 4.11
C PRO A 9 4.90 10.14 5.31
N PRO A 10 4.77 10.73 6.52
CA PRO A 10 4.92 10.00 7.77
C PRO A 10 4.02 8.76 7.79
N PRO A 11 4.48 7.66 8.41
CA PRO A 11 3.70 6.42 8.50
C PRO A 11 2.38 6.69 9.23
N GLY A 12 1.27 6.66 8.51
CA GLY A 12 -0.08 6.74 9.08
C GLY A 12 -1.03 7.77 8.46
N GLN A 13 -0.61 8.59 7.50
CA GLN A 13 -1.52 9.57 6.88
C GLN A 13 -1.27 9.69 5.37
N TRP A 14 -1.79 8.72 4.61
CA TRP A 14 -1.98 8.88 3.17
C TRP A 14 -3.47 9.13 2.94
N THR A 15 -3.83 10.31 2.40
CA THR A 15 -5.22 10.57 2.00
C THR A 15 -5.61 9.75 0.78
N THR A 16 -4.64 9.42 -0.07
CA THR A 16 -4.82 8.62 -1.29
C THR A 16 -3.60 7.73 -1.54
N PRO A 17 -3.78 6.55 -2.16
CA PRO A 17 -2.66 5.71 -2.58
C PRO A 17 -1.75 6.44 -3.56
N PRO A 18 -0.42 6.29 -3.46
CA PRO A 18 0.50 6.87 -4.43
C PRO A 18 0.38 6.18 -5.80
N PHE A 19 0.85 6.87 -6.84
CA PHE A 19 0.97 6.27 -8.17
C PHE A 19 1.93 5.07 -8.15
N ASP A 20 1.47 3.92 -8.63
CA ASP A 20 2.28 2.70 -8.79
C ASP A 20 2.68 2.51 -10.27
N PRO A 21 3.96 2.68 -10.63
CA PRO A 21 4.44 2.51 -12.00
C PRO A 21 4.20 1.11 -12.58
N ARG A 22 3.92 0.09 -11.77
CA ARG A 22 3.56 -1.26 -12.23
C ARG A 22 2.18 -1.31 -12.87
N PHE A 23 1.31 -0.35 -12.53
CA PHE A 23 -0.06 -0.26 -13.01
C PHE A 23 -0.33 1.10 -13.69
N PRO A 24 0.35 1.41 -14.82
CA PRO A 24 0.30 2.73 -15.45
C PRO A 24 -0.99 2.98 -16.26
N ASN A 25 -1.78 1.93 -16.51
CA ASN A 25 -2.97 2.00 -17.36
C ASN A 25 -4.18 2.55 -16.57
N GLN A 26 -5.17 3.09 -17.28
CA GLN A 26 -6.42 3.56 -16.68
C GLN A 26 -7.18 2.44 -15.95
N ASN A 27 -7.07 1.19 -16.41
CA ASN A 27 -7.65 0.05 -15.72
C ASN A 27 -6.84 -0.31 -14.46
N GLN A 28 -7.43 -0.05 -13.29
CA GLN A 28 -6.82 -0.28 -11.98
C GLN A 28 -7.25 -1.57 -11.27
N THR A 29 -7.96 -2.49 -11.96
CA THR A 29 -8.44 -3.74 -11.34
C THR A 29 -7.31 -4.57 -10.73
N ARG A 30 -6.16 -4.68 -11.41
CA ARG A 30 -5.02 -5.45 -10.91
C ARG A 30 -4.31 -4.77 -9.74
N ASN A 31 -4.26 -3.43 -9.73
CA ASN A 31 -3.73 -2.67 -8.60
C ASN A 31 -4.58 -2.90 -7.34
N CYS A 32 -5.91 -2.76 -7.48
CA CYS A 32 -6.86 -3.02 -6.40
C CYS A 32 -6.72 -4.44 -5.83
N TYR A 33 -6.68 -5.45 -6.71
CA TYR A 33 -6.53 -6.84 -6.28
C TYR A 33 -5.19 -7.11 -5.56
N GLN A 34 -4.10 -6.51 -6.03
CA GLN A 34 -2.79 -6.66 -5.41
C GLN A 34 -2.76 -6.05 -4.00
N ASN A 35 -3.30 -4.84 -3.81
CA ASN A 35 -3.38 -4.20 -2.50
C ASN A 35 -4.25 -5.01 -1.52
N PHE A 36 -5.39 -5.53 -1.98
CA PHE A 36 -6.24 -6.43 -1.18
C PHE A 36 -5.47 -7.66 -0.66
N LEU A 37 -4.75 -8.34 -1.55
CA LEU A 37 -3.95 -9.50 -1.16
C LEU A 37 -2.83 -9.13 -0.18
N ASP A 38 -2.17 -8.00 -0.41
CA ASP A 38 -1.05 -7.56 0.42
C ASP A 38 -1.52 -7.15 1.82
N TYR A 39 -2.68 -6.51 1.95
CA TYR A 39 -3.35 -6.27 3.24
C TYR A 39 -3.57 -7.59 4.00
N HIS A 40 -4.23 -8.56 3.39
CA HIS A 40 -4.54 -9.83 4.06
C HIS A 40 -3.29 -10.66 4.40
N ARG A 41 -2.26 -10.62 3.54
CA ARG A 41 -0.95 -11.24 3.84
C ARG A 41 -0.24 -10.54 4.98
N CYS A 42 -0.31 -9.21 5.02
CA CYS A 42 0.26 -8.40 6.11
C CYS A 42 -0.44 -8.77 7.42
N VAL A 43 -1.78 -8.71 7.49
CA VAL A 43 -2.56 -9.05 8.68
C VAL A 43 -2.25 -10.47 9.15
N LYS A 44 -2.25 -11.47 8.26
CA LYS A 44 -1.92 -12.85 8.61
C LYS A 44 -0.50 -12.98 9.19
N THR A 45 0.45 -12.26 8.60
CA THR A 45 1.86 -12.28 9.05
C THR A 45 2.03 -11.57 10.40
N MET A 46 1.35 -10.45 10.61
CA MET A 46 1.39 -9.70 11.88
C MET A 46 0.74 -10.49 13.01
N ASN A 47 -0.42 -11.10 12.75
CA ASN A 47 -1.09 -12.00 13.69
C ASN A 47 -0.20 -13.19 14.08
N ARG A 48 0.46 -13.84 13.10
CA ARG A 48 1.40 -14.94 13.38
C ARG A 48 2.59 -14.49 14.23
N ARG A 49 3.02 -13.24 14.10
CA ARG A 49 4.14 -12.66 14.84
C ARG A 49 3.73 -12.07 16.19
N GLY A 50 2.44 -12.07 16.53
CA GLY A 50 1.91 -11.43 17.76
C GLY A 50 2.10 -9.91 17.78
N LYS A 51 2.19 -9.27 16.60
CA LYS A 51 2.43 -7.82 16.47
C LYS A 51 1.14 -7.10 16.08
N SER A 52 1.06 -5.81 16.42
CA SER A 52 -0.06 -4.93 16.04
C SER A 52 -0.28 -4.90 14.53
N THR A 53 -1.54 -4.96 14.09
CA THR A 53 -1.94 -4.87 12.68
C THR A 53 -1.94 -3.44 12.13
N GLN A 54 -1.70 -2.43 12.97
CA GLN A 54 -1.63 -1.01 12.60
C GLN A 54 -0.76 -0.72 11.35
N PRO A 55 0.40 -1.38 11.14
CA PRO A 55 1.20 -1.15 9.93
C PRO A 55 0.53 -1.60 8.63
N CYS A 56 -0.44 -2.52 8.69
CA CYS A 56 -1.15 -3.02 7.52
C CYS A 56 -2.28 -2.07 7.09
N ALA A 57 -2.76 -1.18 7.96
CA ALA A 57 -3.85 -0.24 7.65
C ALA A 57 -3.48 0.79 6.58
N ALA A 58 -2.19 0.99 6.31
CA ALA A 58 -1.72 1.83 5.20
C ALA A 58 -1.90 1.20 3.80
N LEU A 59 -2.43 -0.02 3.73
CA LEU A 59 -2.73 -0.75 2.49
C LEU A 59 -4.24 -0.84 2.21
N GLU A 60 -5.08 -0.28 3.08
CA GLU A 60 -6.50 -0.01 2.78
C GLU A 60 -6.64 1.17 1.81
#